data_AF-A0A1S3B8C9-F1
#
_entry.id   AF-A0A1S3B8C9-F1
#
_cell.length_a   1.000
_cell.length_b   1.000
_cell.length_c   1.000
_cell.angle_alpha   90.00
_cell.angle_beta   90.00
_cell.angle_gamma   90.00
#
_symmetry.space_group_name_H-M   'P 1'
#
loop_
_entity.id
_entity.type
_entity.pdbx_description
1 polymer ?
#
loop_
_entity_poly.entity_id
_entity_poly.type
_entity_poly.pdbx_seq_one_letter_code
_entity_poly.pdbx_strand_id
1 'polypeptide(L)'
;MLRLSQSSFTLAFLTFLTSTLLWASVISHQLQEECEFDYIGGSNKGPTKWGAIKREWANCNYGKMQSPIDLSTKTIQVVNSMGQLNKRYIPFGAILKNRGHDVSVGWEGNAGSIEINGTQYFLKQTHWHSPSEHTINGKRYDLELHVVHQSSNPNAKYPLAVVSFLYEIGPPDSFLSKVSREIKELSHGKKDQMKLGSINPNEIRRGGINYYRYVGSLTVPPCTEGVIWSINKQIGTVSQEQVMLLRSVVEHCAEKNARPIQPLNGRQVVQLYDPNP
;
A
#
# COMPACT_ATOMS: atom_id res chain seq x y z
N MET A 1 67.64 13.57 -34.83
CA MET A 1 66.35 13.85 -35.50
C MET A 1 65.35 12.83 -35.03
N LEU A 2 64.36 13.21 -34.21
CA LEU A 2 63.09 12.50 -33.98
C LEU A 2 62.23 13.41 -33.08
N ARG A 3 61.39 14.25 -33.71
CA ARG A 3 60.34 15.02 -33.02
C ARG A 3 59.13 14.10 -32.91
N LEU A 4 58.84 13.61 -31.72
CA LEU A 4 57.59 12.91 -31.43
C LEU A 4 56.45 13.94 -31.39
N SER A 5 55.45 13.71 -32.23
CA SER A 5 54.23 14.50 -32.39
C SER A 5 53.40 14.54 -31.11
N GLN A 6 53.15 15.73 -30.57
CA GLN A 6 52.27 15.93 -29.41
C GLN A 6 50.76 15.76 -29.74
N SER A 7 50.36 15.63 -31.01
CA SER A 7 48.93 15.60 -31.38
C SER A 7 48.23 14.26 -31.11
N SER A 8 48.98 13.16 -31.02
CA SER A 8 48.42 11.81 -30.88
C SER A 8 47.99 11.48 -29.44
N PHE A 9 48.58 12.14 -28.43
CA PHE A 9 48.25 11.90 -27.02
C PHE A 9 46.94 12.56 -26.59
N THR A 10 46.62 13.75 -27.11
CA THR A 10 45.35 14.47 -26.82
C THR A 10 44.13 13.75 -27.39
N LEU A 11 44.25 13.10 -28.55
CA LEU A 11 43.13 12.40 -29.18
C LEU A 11 42.79 11.08 -28.45
N ALA A 12 43.81 10.37 -27.96
CA ALA A 12 43.63 9.14 -27.17
C ALA A 12 43.02 9.41 -25.78
N PHE A 13 43.31 10.56 -25.18
CA PHE A 13 42.72 10.95 -23.89
C PHE A 13 41.25 11.35 -24.02
N LEU A 14 40.85 12.03 -25.11
CA LEU A 14 39.45 12.39 -25.38
C LEU A 14 38.58 11.17 -25.66
N THR A 15 39.06 10.16 -26.38
CA THR A 15 38.29 8.94 -26.66
C THR A 15 38.12 8.05 -25.43
N PHE A 16 39.07 8.09 -24.50
CA PHE A 16 38.97 7.38 -23.21
C PHE A 16 38.00 8.09 -22.23
N LEU A 17 37.96 9.44 -22.26
CA LEU A 17 37.01 10.20 -21.45
C LEU A 17 35.56 10.01 -21.93
N THR A 18 35.32 9.97 -23.25
CA THR A 18 33.97 9.76 -23.79
C THR A 18 33.50 8.33 -23.62
N SER A 19 34.39 7.33 -23.73
CA SER A 19 34.03 5.93 -23.45
C SER A 19 33.70 5.73 -21.97
N THR A 20 34.49 6.26 -21.04
CA THR A 20 34.19 6.16 -19.60
C THR A 20 32.89 6.88 -19.20
N LEU A 21 32.58 8.03 -19.81
CA LEU A 21 31.30 8.74 -19.60
C LEU A 21 30.09 7.98 -20.21
N LEU A 22 30.25 7.38 -21.39
CA LEU A 22 29.22 6.55 -22.01
C LEU A 22 28.96 5.29 -21.16
N TRP A 23 30.00 4.65 -20.66
CA TRP A 23 29.87 3.49 -19.78
C TRP A 23 29.26 3.88 -18.42
N ALA A 24 29.63 5.03 -17.85
CA ALA A 24 28.98 5.55 -16.65
C ALA A 24 27.49 5.84 -16.87
N SER A 25 27.11 6.42 -18.02
CA SER A 25 25.69 6.65 -18.35
C SER A 25 24.91 5.37 -18.61
N VAL A 26 25.53 4.36 -19.23
CA VAL A 26 24.91 3.06 -19.50
C VAL A 26 24.76 2.26 -18.20
N ILE A 27 25.74 2.32 -17.30
CA ILE A 27 25.67 1.72 -15.95
C ILE A 27 24.64 2.45 -15.07
N SER A 28 24.55 3.79 -15.17
CA SER A 28 23.48 4.58 -14.51
C SER A 28 22.10 4.19 -15.04
N HIS A 29 21.95 4.00 -16.35
CA HIS A 29 20.68 3.58 -16.96
C HIS A 29 20.33 2.10 -16.72
N GLN A 30 21.30 1.23 -16.43
CA GLN A 30 21.07 -0.21 -16.21
C GLN A 30 20.78 -0.60 -14.75
N LEU A 31 20.87 0.32 -13.79
CA LEU A 31 20.73 0.02 -12.35
C LEU A 31 19.51 0.64 -11.65
N GLN A 32 18.58 1.23 -12.40
CA GLN A 32 17.31 1.65 -11.85
C GLN A 32 16.23 0.96 -12.66
N GLU A 33 15.75 -0.19 -12.18
CA GLU A 33 14.48 -0.73 -12.68
C GLU A 33 13.46 0.40 -12.56
N GLU A 34 13.01 0.91 -13.71
CA GLU A 34 12.09 2.03 -13.72
C GLU A 34 10.75 1.55 -13.16
N CYS A 35 10.36 2.11 -12.03
CA CYS A 35 9.04 1.86 -11.46
C CYS A 35 7.95 2.05 -12.51
N GLU A 36 7.01 1.11 -12.55
CA GLU A 36 5.89 1.15 -13.50
C GLU A 36 4.98 2.35 -13.23
N PHE A 37 4.79 2.66 -11.93
CA PHE A 37 4.18 3.87 -11.41
C PHE A 37 4.95 4.31 -10.15
N ASP A 38 4.81 5.57 -9.76
CA ASP A 38 5.43 6.11 -8.54
C ASP A 38 4.42 6.88 -7.67
N TYR A 39 4.89 7.31 -6.50
CA TYR A 39 4.14 8.14 -5.55
C TYR A 39 4.64 9.60 -5.50
N ILE A 40 5.45 10.02 -6.48
CA ILE A 40 6.14 11.31 -6.48
C ILE A 40 5.22 12.39 -7.06
N GLY A 41 5.00 13.46 -6.28
CA GLY A 41 4.21 14.61 -6.73
C GLY A 41 4.84 15.29 -7.95
N GLY A 42 4.05 15.49 -9.01
CA GLY A 42 4.50 16.12 -10.25
C GLY A 42 5.19 15.20 -11.25
N SER A 43 5.47 13.94 -10.88
CA SER A 43 5.97 12.93 -11.82
C SER A 43 4.93 12.57 -12.89
N ASN A 44 5.40 12.26 -14.10
CA ASN A 44 4.56 11.69 -15.16
C ASN A 44 4.06 10.27 -14.84
N LYS A 45 4.69 9.59 -13.88
CA LYS A 45 4.28 8.29 -13.34
C LYS A 45 3.61 8.41 -11.96
N GLY A 46 3.39 9.63 -11.47
CA GLY A 46 2.85 9.90 -10.14
C GLY A 46 1.33 9.76 -10.03
N PRO A 47 0.77 9.85 -8.80
CA PRO A 47 -0.63 9.51 -8.54
C PRO A 47 -1.68 10.30 -9.32
N THR A 48 -1.38 11.54 -9.70
CA THR A 48 -2.29 12.39 -10.51
C THR A 48 -2.26 12.03 -12.01
N LYS A 49 -1.34 11.14 -12.41
CA LYS A 49 -1.11 10.73 -13.79
C LYS A 49 -1.27 9.23 -14.02
N TRP A 50 -1.47 8.42 -12.98
CA TRP A 50 -1.63 6.96 -13.11
C TRP A 50 -2.61 6.54 -14.20
N GLY A 51 -3.78 7.18 -14.29
CA GLY A 51 -4.77 6.84 -15.32
C GLY A 51 -4.39 7.21 -16.76
N ALA A 52 -3.29 7.93 -16.96
CA ALA A 52 -2.72 8.23 -18.27
C ALA A 52 -1.56 7.30 -18.67
N ILE A 53 -1.04 6.48 -17.73
CA ILE A 53 0.08 5.56 -18.00
C ILE A 53 -0.41 4.38 -18.84
N LYS A 54 -1.55 3.80 -18.47
CA LYS A 54 -2.17 2.64 -19.16
C LYS A 54 -3.67 2.81 -19.30
N ARG A 55 -4.24 2.26 -20.38
CA ARG A 55 -5.69 2.37 -20.67
C ARG A 55 -6.53 1.70 -19.58
N GLU A 56 -6.10 0.55 -19.09
CA GLU A 56 -6.73 -0.20 -18.01
C GLU A 56 -6.71 0.53 -16.66
N TRP A 57 -5.90 1.58 -16.51
CA TRP A 57 -5.79 2.38 -15.28
C TRP A 57 -6.62 3.66 -15.34
N ALA A 58 -7.39 3.89 -16.42
CA ALA A 58 -8.16 5.11 -16.63
C ALA A 58 -9.03 5.53 -15.42
N ASN A 59 -9.54 4.55 -14.66
CA ASN A 59 -10.33 4.80 -13.45
C ASN A 59 -9.57 5.60 -12.38
N CYS A 60 -8.22 5.52 -12.34
CA CYS A 60 -7.42 6.33 -11.43
C CYS A 60 -7.62 7.84 -11.63
N ASN A 61 -7.98 8.29 -12.85
CA ASN A 61 -8.21 9.70 -13.16
C ASN A 61 -9.71 10.05 -13.28
N TYR A 62 -10.51 9.11 -13.80
CA TYR A 62 -11.91 9.40 -14.16
C TYR A 62 -12.94 8.85 -13.17
N GLY A 63 -12.53 7.91 -12.31
CA GLY A 63 -13.39 7.35 -11.27
C GLY A 63 -13.94 8.41 -10.33
N LYS A 64 -15.17 8.24 -9.88
CA LYS A 64 -15.87 9.19 -8.99
C LYS A 64 -15.97 8.70 -7.55
N MET A 65 -15.75 7.42 -7.31
CA MET A 65 -15.76 6.76 -6.01
C MET A 65 -14.34 6.30 -5.63
N GLN A 66 -13.35 7.17 -5.82
CA GLN A 66 -11.95 6.85 -5.56
C GLN A 66 -11.59 6.92 -4.07
N SER A 67 -10.61 6.10 -3.68
CA SER A 67 -9.97 6.03 -2.36
C SER A 67 -8.50 6.43 -2.47
N PRO A 68 -7.85 6.91 -1.38
CA PRO A 68 -8.40 7.13 -0.04
C PRO A 68 -9.22 8.42 0.07
N ILE A 69 -9.90 8.64 1.21
CA ILE A 69 -10.64 9.87 1.51
C ILE A 69 -10.29 10.43 2.90
N ASP A 70 -10.64 11.69 3.13
CA ASP A 70 -10.73 12.23 4.49
C ASP A 70 -12.03 11.78 5.16
N LEU A 71 -11.90 11.23 6.37
CA LEU A 71 -13.00 10.78 7.22
C LEU A 71 -13.36 11.94 8.15
N SER A 72 -14.08 12.92 7.59
CA SER A 72 -14.49 14.12 8.32
C SER A 72 -15.71 13.87 9.20
N THR A 73 -15.57 14.18 10.50
CA THR A 73 -16.65 14.12 11.50
C THR A 73 -17.87 14.96 11.13
N LYS A 74 -17.70 15.98 10.28
CA LYS A 74 -18.80 16.83 9.79
C LYS A 74 -19.71 16.15 8.76
N THR A 75 -19.22 15.09 8.10
CA THR A 75 -19.92 14.39 7.02
C THR A 75 -20.28 12.95 7.40
N ILE A 76 -20.12 12.60 8.68
CA ILE A 76 -20.35 11.25 9.18
C ILE A 76 -21.80 11.11 9.64
N GLN A 77 -22.41 9.98 9.26
CA GLN A 77 -23.69 9.54 9.81
C GLN A 77 -23.45 8.37 10.75
N VAL A 78 -23.90 8.47 11.99
CA VAL A 78 -23.84 7.35 12.94
C VAL A 78 -24.93 6.35 12.58
N VAL A 79 -24.54 5.10 12.28
CA VAL A 79 -25.45 4.04 11.84
C VAL A 79 -25.19 2.76 12.63
N ASN A 80 -25.96 2.58 13.71
CA ASN A 80 -25.79 1.46 14.64
C ASN A 80 -26.27 0.11 14.06
N SER A 81 -27.13 0.14 13.05
CA SER A 81 -27.62 -1.07 12.37
C SER A 81 -26.54 -1.81 11.58
N MET A 82 -25.35 -1.22 11.38
CA MET A 82 -24.22 -1.90 10.74
C MET A 82 -23.69 -3.08 11.57
N GLY A 83 -23.85 -3.04 12.89
CA GLY A 83 -23.33 -4.07 13.81
C GLY A 83 -21.80 -4.16 13.87
N GLN A 84 -21.32 -4.99 14.78
CA GLN A 84 -19.89 -5.30 14.87
C GLN A 84 -19.44 -6.07 13.64
N LEU A 85 -18.22 -5.78 13.17
CA LEU A 85 -17.66 -6.48 12.02
C LEU A 85 -17.27 -7.92 12.41
N ASN A 86 -18.16 -8.87 12.07
CA ASN A 86 -18.02 -10.30 12.33
C ASN A 86 -16.81 -10.87 11.57
N LYS A 87 -15.81 -11.34 12.32
CA LYS A 87 -14.59 -11.97 11.81
C LYS A 87 -14.55 -13.42 12.22
N ARG A 88 -14.17 -14.29 11.28
CA ARG A 88 -13.93 -15.71 11.52
C ARG A 88 -12.63 -16.11 10.83
N TYR A 89 -11.51 -15.63 11.38
CA TYR A 89 -10.18 -15.96 10.86
C TYR A 89 -9.63 -17.22 11.50
N ILE A 90 -8.87 -17.98 10.73
CA ILE A 90 -8.14 -19.18 11.16
C ILE A 90 -6.69 -19.10 10.69
N PRO A 91 -5.73 -19.68 11.43
CA PRO A 91 -4.34 -19.75 10.98
C PRO A 91 -4.20 -20.53 9.68
N PHE A 92 -3.36 -20.04 8.76
CA PHE A 92 -3.02 -20.74 7.53
C PHE A 92 -1.62 -20.36 7.05
N GLY A 93 -1.06 -21.15 6.13
CA GLY A 93 0.22 -20.85 5.46
C GLY A 93 0.22 -19.47 4.79
N ALA A 94 1.28 -18.69 5.02
CA ALA A 94 1.41 -17.34 4.48
C ALA A 94 2.77 -17.09 3.79
N ILE A 95 2.76 -16.17 2.84
CA ILE A 95 3.91 -15.68 2.10
C ILE A 95 4.05 -14.18 2.36
N LEU A 96 5.24 -13.76 2.79
CA LEU A 96 5.66 -12.36 2.76
C LEU A 96 6.16 -12.01 1.36
N LYS A 97 5.73 -10.89 0.81
CA LYS A 97 6.17 -10.39 -0.50
C LYS A 97 6.54 -8.93 -0.44
N ASN A 98 7.67 -8.58 -1.05
CA ASN A 98 7.94 -7.23 -1.50
C ASN A 98 7.35 -7.11 -2.92
N ARG A 99 6.40 -6.20 -3.12
CA ARG A 99 5.73 -6.00 -4.41
C ARG A 99 6.30 -4.81 -5.19
N GLY A 100 7.48 -4.33 -4.79
CA GLY A 100 8.10 -3.11 -5.28
C GLY A 100 7.50 -1.86 -4.63
N HIS A 101 6.17 -1.72 -4.64
CA HIS A 101 5.47 -0.55 -4.09
C HIS A 101 4.97 -0.70 -2.65
N ASP A 102 4.94 -1.91 -2.10
CA ASP A 102 4.65 -2.18 -0.69
C ASP A 102 5.15 -3.56 -0.27
N VAL A 103 5.05 -3.82 1.04
CA VAL A 103 5.24 -5.15 1.63
C VAL A 103 3.87 -5.74 1.94
N SER A 104 3.68 -7.02 1.63
CA SER A 104 2.42 -7.72 1.88
C SER A 104 2.64 -9.09 2.53
N VAL A 105 1.68 -9.51 3.36
CA VAL A 105 1.53 -10.89 3.82
C VAL A 105 0.28 -11.46 3.19
N GLY A 106 0.43 -12.46 2.33
CA GLY A 106 -0.67 -13.16 1.66
C GLY A 106 -0.84 -14.57 2.16
N TRP A 107 -2.08 -15.02 2.36
CA TRP A 107 -2.36 -16.39 2.77
C TRP A 107 -2.57 -17.29 1.56
N GLU A 108 -1.92 -18.45 1.53
CA GLU A 108 -1.92 -19.39 0.40
C GLU A 108 -3.24 -20.17 0.28
N GLY A 109 -4.14 -20.06 1.25
CA GLY A 109 -5.41 -20.77 1.28
C GLY A 109 -6.43 -20.10 2.19
N ASN A 110 -7.33 -20.89 2.77
CA ASN A 110 -8.45 -20.35 3.54
C ASN A 110 -8.01 -19.90 4.95
N ALA A 111 -7.70 -18.62 5.11
CA ALA A 111 -7.43 -17.98 6.39
C ALA A 111 -8.70 -17.44 7.08
N GLY A 112 -9.88 -17.85 6.59
CA GLY A 112 -11.18 -17.40 7.08
C GLY A 112 -11.70 -16.14 6.38
N SER A 113 -12.71 -15.53 6.98
CA SER A 113 -13.48 -14.46 6.32
C SER A 113 -14.04 -13.42 7.29
N ILE A 114 -14.55 -12.34 6.71
CA ILE A 114 -15.48 -11.41 7.35
C ILE A 114 -16.85 -11.54 6.69
N GLU A 115 -17.89 -11.13 7.40
CA GLU A 115 -19.24 -11.06 6.85
C GLU A 115 -19.77 -9.62 6.87
N ILE A 116 -20.33 -9.16 5.75
CA ILE A 116 -20.93 -7.84 5.61
C ILE A 116 -22.28 -8.01 4.92
N ASN A 117 -23.37 -7.64 5.62
CA ASN A 117 -24.75 -7.74 5.13
C ASN A 117 -25.08 -9.12 4.53
N GLY A 118 -24.66 -10.20 5.22
CA GLY A 118 -24.86 -11.59 4.79
C GLY A 118 -23.94 -12.07 3.67
N THR A 119 -23.06 -11.22 3.13
CA THR A 119 -22.04 -11.62 2.13
C THR A 119 -20.73 -11.94 2.81
N GLN A 120 -20.16 -13.10 2.52
CA GLN A 120 -18.84 -13.51 3.03
C GLN A 120 -17.71 -13.02 2.14
N TYR A 121 -16.68 -12.46 2.76
CA TYR A 121 -15.46 -11.99 2.11
C TYR A 121 -14.24 -12.69 2.73
N PHE A 122 -13.59 -13.54 1.95
CA PHE A 122 -12.44 -14.33 2.39
C PHE A 122 -11.16 -13.49 2.39
N LEU A 123 -10.39 -13.59 3.48
CA LEU A 123 -9.11 -12.93 3.62
C LEU A 123 -8.14 -13.41 2.53
N LYS A 124 -7.46 -12.45 1.90
CA LYS A 124 -6.45 -12.74 0.87
C LYS A 124 -5.06 -12.30 1.31
N GLN A 125 -4.94 -11.04 1.71
CA GLN A 125 -3.65 -10.46 2.06
C GLN A 125 -3.82 -9.28 3.00
N THR A 126 -2.70 -8.88 3.59
CA THR A 126 -2.55 -7.59 4.23
C THR A 126 -1.30 -6.88 3.74
N HIS A 127 -1.30 -5.55 3.68
CA HIS A 127 -0.16 -4.74 3.24
C HIS A 127 -0.16 -3.37 3.93
N TRP A 128 1.01 -2.73 3.94
CA TRP A 128 1.22 -1.49 4.68
C TRP A 128 1.50 -0.30 3.77
N HIS A 129 0.95 0.85 4.15
CA HIS A 129 1.24 2.16 3.58
C HIS A 129 1.85 3.08 4.63
N SER A 130 2.91 3.81 4.27
CA SER A 130 3.50 4.85 5.13
C SER A 130 3.75 6.13 4.32
N PRO A 131 3.23 7.30 4.72
CA PRO A 131 2.27 7.51 5.83
C PRO A 131 0.91 6.82 5.57
N SER A 132 -0.07 6.99 6.45
CA SER A 132 -1.44 6.51 6.18
C SER A 132 -1.97 7.13 4.89
N GLU A 133 -2.84 6.42 4.19
CA GLU A 133 -3.52 6.89 2.99
C GLU A 133 -4.76 7.72 3.36
N HIS A 134 -5.60 7.16 4.23
CA HIS A 134 -6.75 7.84 4.81
C HIS A 134 -6.30 8.89 5.82
N THR A 135 -7.17 9.88 6.00
CA THR A 135 -7.03 10.92 7.03
C THR A 135 -8.31 10.98 7.86
N ILE A 136 -8.22 11.48 9.09
CA ILE A 136 -9.39 11.75 9.95
C ILE A 136 -9.36 13.23 10.29
N ASN A 137 -10.39 13.99 9.88
CA ASN A 137 -10.44 15.44 10.02
C ASN A 137 -9.16 16.14 9.52
N GLY A 138 -8.60 15.66 8.40
CA GLY A 138 -7.35 16.16 7.82
C GLY A 138 -6.06 15.70 8.51
N LYS A 139 -6.12 15.02 9.66
CA LYS A 139 -4.93 14.41 10.29
C LYS A 139 -4.53 13.17 9.50
N ARG A 140 -3.27 13.15 9.03
CA ARG A 140 -2.60 11.97 8.49
C ARG A 140 -1.83 11.26 9.60
N TYR A 141 -1.80 9.93 9.53
CA TYR A 141 -1.17 9.06 10.51
C TYR A 141 0.13 8.48 9.94
N ASP A 142 0.95 7.86 10.79
CA ASP A 142 2.32 7.46 10.44
C ASP A 142 2.38 6.18 9.61
N LEU A 143 1.37 5.31 9.75
CA LEU A 143 1.22 4.06 9.01
C LEU A 143 -0.26 3.70 8.86
N GLU A 144 -0.58 2.95 7.81
CA GLU A 144 -1.88 2.32 7.61
C GLU A 144 -1.72 0.87 7.15
N LEU A 145 -2.44 -0.05 7.80
CA LEU A 145 -2.52 -1.46 7.42
C LEU A 145 -3.83 -1.72 6.70
N HIS A 146 -3.77 -2.28 5.49
CA HIS A 146 -4.94 -2.76 4.76
C HIS A 146 -5.04 -4.26 4.86
N VAL A 147 -6.22 -4.78 5.19
CA VAL A 147 -6.55 -6.21 5.22
C VAL A 147 -7.59 -6.46 4.14
N VAL A 148 -7.17 -7.08 3.04
CA VAL A 148 -7.95 -7.23 1.81
C VAL A 148 -8.68 -8.56 1.79
N HIS A 149 -9.98 -8.49 1.49
CA HIS A 149 -10.87 -9.62 1.39
C HIS A 149 -11.59 -9.63 0.04
N GLN A 150 -11.94 -10.82 -0.42
CA GLN A 150 -12.64 -11.04 -1.67
C GLN A 150 -13.88 -11.90 -1.45
N SER A 151 -15.00 -11.48 -2.04
CA SER A 151 -16.23 -12.25 -2.05
C SER A 151 -16.04 -13.57 -2.82
N SER A 152 -16.58 -14.67 -2.31
CA SER A 152 -16.68 -15.92 -3.07
C SER A 152 -17.84 -15.90 -4.08
N ASN A 153 -18.81 -15.00 -3.92
CA ASN A 153 -19.90 -14.81 -4.87
C ASN A 153 -19.42 -13.94 -6.05
N PRO A 154 -19.35 -14.49 -7.28
CA PRO A 154 -18.91 -13.75 -8.47
C PRO A 154 -19.90 -12.64 -8.88
N ASN A 155 -21.14 -12.71 -8.41
CA ASN A 155 -22.20 -11.74 -8.66
C ASN A 155 -22.36 -10.74 -7.50
N ALA A 156 -21.43 -10.72 -6.54
CA ALA A 156 -21.50 -9.77 -5.45
C ALA A 156 -21.42 -8.34 -5.98
N LYS A 157 -22.35 -7.48 -5.56
CA LYS A 157 -22.38 -6.06 -5.92
C LYS A 157 -21.03 -5.37 -5.68
N TYR A 158 -20.37 -5.73 -4.58
CA TYR A 158 -19.04 -5.28 -4.24
C TYR A 158 -18.15 -6.53 -4.10
N PRO A 159 -17.19 -6.78 -5.02
CA PRO A 159 -16.39 -7.99 -5.01
C PRO A 159 -15.29 -7.98 -3.94
N LEU A 160 -14.92 -6.79 -3.45
CA LEU A 160 -13.83 -6.60 -2.49
C LEU A 160 -14.30 -5.86 -1.24
N ALA A 161 -13.70 -6.23 -0.11
CA ALA A 161 -13.84 -5.53 1.15
C ALA A 161 -12.46 -5.37 1.80
N VAL A 162 -12.15 -4.16 2.27
CA VAL A 162 -10.89 -3.84 2.95
C VAL A 162 -11.19 -3.38 4.36
N VAL A 163 -10.50 -3.96 5.34
CA VAL A 163 -10.47 -3.47 6.71
C VAL A 163 -9.15 -2.74 6.90
N SER A 164 -9.20 -1.50 7.37
CA SER A 164 -8.00 -0.66 7.53
C SER A 164 -7.77 -0.28 9.00
N PHE A 165 -6.50 -0.19 9.39
CA PHE A 165 -6.04 0.26 10.70
C PHE A 165 -5.04 1.39 10.54
N LEU A 166 -5.27 2.49 11.26
CA LEU A 166 -4.38 3.66 11.29
C LEU A 166 -3.48 3.57 12.52
N TYR A 167 -2.23 3.99 12.39
CA TYR A 167 -1.24 3.93 13.46
C TYR A 167 -0.49 5.25 13.62
N GLU A 168 -0.19 5.61 14.86
CA GLU A 168 0.77 6.66 15.18
C GLU A 168 2.05 6.08 15.81
N ILE A 169 3.14 6.85 15.76
CA ILE A 169 4.39 6.43 16.38
C ILE A 169 4.20 6.20 17.89
N GLY A 170 4.62 5.03 18.35
CA GLY A 170 4.52 4.61 19.75
C GLY A 170 5.17 3.23 19.96
N PRO A 171 4.68 2.43 20.94
CA PRO A 171 5.14 1.06 21.12
C PRO A 171 5.02 0.21 19.85
N PRO A 172 5.94 -0.75 19.62
CA PRO A 172 5.93 -1.59 18.42
C PRO A 172 4.61 -2.33 18.20
N ASP A 173 4.18 -2.40 16.93
CA ASP A 173 3.05 -3.26 16.54
C ASP A 173 3.48 -4.73 16.65
N SER A 174 2.68 -5.53 17.36
CA SER A 174 3.02 -6.93 17.64
C SER A 174 2.98 -7.81 16.40
N PHE A 175 2.11 -7.52 15.44
CA PHE A 175 1.98 -8.33 14.22
C PHE A 175 3.17 -8.07 13.28
N LEU A 176 3.51 -6.81 13.05
CA LEU A 176 4.67 -6.41 12.26
C LEU A 176 5.97 -6.89 12.91
N SER A 177 6.06 -6.95 14.24
CA SER A 177 7.20 -7.53 14.97
C SER A 177 7.44 -9.00 14.60
N LYS A 178 6.38 -9.79 14.35
CA LYS A 178 6.50 -11.21 13.99
C LYS A 178 7.10 -11.45 12.61
N VAL A 179 7.00 -10.48 11.72
CA VAL A 179 7.48 -10.58 10.33
C VAL A 179 8.68 -9.67 10.04
N SER A 180 9.13 -8.89 11.03
CA SER A 180 10.19 -7.87 10.84
C SER A 180 11.53 -8.49 10.42
N ARG A 181 11.87 -9.68 10.93
CA ARG A 181 13.10 -10.38 10.56
C ARG A 181 13.08 -10.75 9.08
N GLU A 182 11.96 -11.31 8.62
CA GLU A 182 11.76 -11.74 7.25
C GLU A 182 11.67 -10.56 6.29
N ILE A 183 11.06 -9.44 6.70
CA ILE A 183 11.08 -8.17 5.94
C ILE A 183 12.52 -7.70 5.75
N LYS A 184 13.34 -7.71 6.82
CA LYS A 184 14.75 -7.34 6.73
C LYS A 184 15.53 -8.28 5.81
N GLU A 185 15.24 -9.57 5.82
CA GLU A 185 15.87 -10.55 4.92
C GLU A 185 15.50 -10.33 3.45
N LEU A 186 14.27 -9.87 3.14
CA LEU A 186 13.89 -9.46 1.79
C LEU A 186 14.74 -8.29 1.26
N SER A 187 15.16 -7.35 2.13
CA SER A 187 16.02 -6.24 1.72
C SER A 187 17.45 -6.65 1.37
N HIS A 188 17.93 -7.76 1.94
CA HIS A 188 19.30 -8.23 1.77
C HIS A 188 19.46 -9.32 0.69
N GLY A 189 18.36 -9.85 0.16
CA GLY A 189 18.36 -10.96 -0.78
C GLY A 189 17.75 -10.58 -2.12
N LYS A 190 18.21 -11.19 -3.22
CA LYS A 190 17.58 -11.12 -4.56
C LYS A 190 16.20 -11.82 -4.64
N LYS A 191 15.46 -11.91 -3.53
CA LYS A 191 14.20 -12.65 -3.44
C LYS A 191 13.10 -11.69 -3.03
N ASP A 192 12.07 -11.58 -3.87
CA ASP A 192 10.93 -10.70 -3.62
C ASP A 192 9.86 -11.34 -2.74
N GLN A 193 10.06 -12.60 -2.32
CA GLN A 193 9.10 -13.31 -1.46
C GLN A 193 9.76 -14.36 -0.55
N MET A 194 9.10 -14.61 0.59
CA MET A 194 9.51 -15.58 1.61
C MET A 194 8.29 -16.28 2.23
N LYS A 195 8.39 -17.59 2.50
CA LYS A 195 7.36 -18.32 3.26
C LYS A 195 7.49 -18.04 4.75
N LEU A 196 6.38 -17.70 5.41
CA LEU A 196 6.32 -17.40 6.84
C LEU A 196 5.83 -18.59 7.70
N GLY A 197 5.39 -19.67 7.06
CA GLY A 197 4.70 -20.76 7.76
C GLY A 197 3.27 -20.36 8.11
N SER A 198 2.73 -20.91 9.22
CA SER A 198 1.35 -20.65 9.65
C SER A 198 1.24 -19.31 10.38
N ILE A 199 0.49 -18.37 9.81
CA ILE A 199 0.21 -17.05 10.41
C ILE A 199 -1.26 -16.95 10.76
N ASN A 200 -1.56 -16.57 12.01
CA ASN A 200 -2.92 -16.36 12.49
C ASN A 200 -3.36 -14.90 12.26
N PRO A 201 -4.33 -14.62 11.38
CA PRO A 201 -4.76 -13.24 11.12
C PRO A 201 -5.40 -12.53 12.33
N ASN A 202 -5.85 -13.28 13.34
CA ASN A 202 -6.38 -12.69 14.57
C ASN A 202 -5.32 -11.93 15.39
N GLU A 203 -4.04 -12.10 15.08
CA GLU A 203 -2.94 -11.39 15.71
C GLU A 203 -2.79 -9.94 15.24
N ILE A 204 -3.45 -9.60 14.12
CA ILE A 204 -3.68 -8.21 13.72
C ILE A 204 -4.64 -7.61 14.75
N ARG A 205 -4.07 -6.91 15.75
CA ARG A 205 -4.84 -6.39 16.88
C ARG A 205 -5.83 -5.35 16.39
N ARG A 206 -7.12 -5.60 16.65
CA ARG A 206 -8.11 -4.53 16.62
C ARG A 206 -8.01 -3.76 17.92
N GLY A 207 -7.72 -2.46 17.85
CA GLY A 207 -7.78 -1.60 19.01
C GLY A 207 -9.19 -1.59 19.62
N GLY A 208 -10.23 -1.52 18.77
CA GLY A 208 -11.62 -1.35 19.19
C GLY A 208 -12.63 -1.89 18.18
N ILE A 209 -13.92 -1.64 18.44
CA ILE A 209 -15.03 -2.16 17.62
C ILE A 209 -15.67 -1.11 16.71
N ASN A 210 -15.36 0.17 16.90
CA ASN A 210 -15.94 1.28 16.14
C ASN A 210 -15.19 1.46 14.82
N TYR A 211 -15.92 1.65 13.74
CA TYR A 211 -15.32 1.81 12.41
C TYR A 211 -16.14 2.72 11.50
N TYR A 212 -15.45 3.36 10.58
CA TYR A 212 -16.03 4.08 9.46
C TYR A 212 -16.28 3.11 8.30
N ARG A 213 -17.37 3.29 7.56
CA ARG A 213 -17.75 2.48 6.41
C ARG A 213 -18.09 3.36 5.22
N TYR A 214 -17.48 3.07 4.07
CA TYR A 214 -17.84 3.70 2.80
C TYR A 214 -17.55 2.77 1.61
N VAL A 215 -18.06 3.11 0.43
CA VAL A 215 -17.73 2.43 -0.83
C VAL A 215 -16.77 3.30 -1.63
N GLY A 216 -15.65 2.71 -2.02
CA GLY A 216 -14.54 3.38 -2.66
C GLY A 216 -13.88 2.54 -3.76
N SER A 217 -12.57 2.67 -3.88
CA SER A 217 -11.74 1.98 -4.87
C SER A 217 -10.53 1.29 -4.25
N LEU A 218 -9.78 0.56 -5.07
CA LEU A 218 -8.37 0.29 -4.79
C LEU A 218 -7.59 1.61 -4.75
N THR A 219 -6.55 1.68 -3.92
CA THR A 219 -5.69 2.86 -3.75
C THR A 219 -4.39 2.79 -4.56
N VAL A 220 -4.24 1.73 -5.35
CA VAL A 220 -3.19 1.53 -6.34
C VAL A 220 -3.83 1.25 -7.70
N PRO A 221 -3.13 1.47 -8.84
CA PRO A 221 -3.63 1.08 -10.14
C PRO A 221 -4.04 -0.41 -10.19
N PRO A 222 -5.15 -0.77 -10.86
CA PRO A 222 -5.97 0.03 -11.78
C PRO A 222 -7.04 0.92 -11.12
N CYS A 223 -7.00 1.12 -9.80
CA CYS A 223 -7.95 1.94 -9.05
C CYS A 223 -9.42 1.54 -9.23
N THR A 224 -9.68 0.24 -9.37
CA THR A 224 -11.02 -0.34 -9.53
C THR A 224 -11.95 0.08 -8.39
N GLU A 225 -13.12 0.60 -8.73
CA GLU A 225 -14.17 1.00 -7.78
C GLU A 225 -15.00 -0.20 -7.30
N GLY A 226 -15.91 0.04 -6.35
CA GLY A 226 -16.76 -1.02 -5.78
C GLY A 226 -16.10 -1.79 -4.64
N VAL A 227 -15.18 -1.14 -3.91
CA VAL A 227 -14.53 -1.69 -2.73
C VAL A 227 -15.25 -1.21 -1.47
N ILE A 228 -15.69 -2.13 -0.62
CA ILE A 228 -16.21 -1.77 0.72
C ILE A 228 -15.02 -1.49 1.64
N TRP A 229 -14.93 -0.26 2.16
CA TRP A 229 -13.90 0.11 3.12
C TRP A 229 -14.46 0.13 4.54
N SER A 230 -13.79 -0.53 5.49
CA SER A 230 -14.06 -0.46 6.93
C SER A 230 -12.82 0.03 7.67
N ILE A 231 -12.77 1.30 8.09
CA ILE A 231 -11.60 1.89 8.74
C ILE A 231 -11.81 1.91 10.24
N ASN A 232 -10.96 1.21 10.98
CA ASN A 232 -11.02 1.17 12.44
C ASN A 232 -10.84 2.59 13.01
N LYS A 233 -11.76 3.03 13.87
CA LYS A 233 -11.72 4.38 14.49
C LYS A 233 -10.57 4.50 15.49
N GLN A 234 -10.25 3.41 16.18
CA GLN A 234 -9.17 3.40 17.15
C GLN A 234 -7.81 3.33 16.45
N ILE A 235 -6.93 4.24 16.87
CA ILE A 235 -5.57 4.36 16.37
C ILE A 235 -4.67 3.37 17.10
N GLY A 236 -3.94 2.55 16.33
CA GLY A 236 -2.91 1.66 16.84
C GLY A 236 -1.58 2.38 17.04
N THR A 237 -0.58 1.66 17.55
CA THR A 237 0.78 2.18 17.68
C THR A 237 1.75 1.34 16.87
N VAL A 238 2.77 2.00 16.31
CA VAL A 238 3.87 1.35 15.60
C VAL A 238 5.18 2.04 15.97
N SER A 239 6.29 1.32 16.02
CA SER A 239 7.58 1.97 16.32
C SER A 239 8.13 2.69 15.09
N GLN A 240 8.96 3.71 15.31
CA GLN A 240 9.64 4.42 14.23
C GLN A 240 10.51 3.47 13.39
N GLU A 241 11.18 2.51 14.04
CA GLU A 241 12.04 1.52 13.40
C GLU A 241 11.25 0.60 12.48
N GLN A 242 10.03 0.21 12.89
CA GLN A 242 9.15 -0.61 12.07
C GLN A 242 8.67 0.12 10.81
N VAL A 243 8.33 1.41 10.92
CA VAL A 243 7.99 2.25 9.76
C VAL A 243 9.19 2.37 8.83
N MET A 244 10.37 2.67 9.37
CA MET A 244 11.60 2.81 8.57
C MET A 244 11.99 1.49 7.90
N LEU A 245 11.79 0.35 8.55
CA LEU A 245 12.02 -0.96 7.96
C LEU A 245 11.15 -1.15 6.71
N LEU A 246 9.84 -0.90 6.80
CA LEU A 246 8.93 -0.99 5.65
C LEU A 246 9.32 -0.05 4.50
N ARG A 247 9.75 1.18 4.81
CA ARG A 247 10.22 2.14 3.80
C ARG A 247 11.52 1.72 3.11
N SER A 248 12.43 1.10 3.86
CA SER A 248 13.76 0.75 3.36
C SER A 248 13.78 -0.42 2.38
N VAL A 249 12.72 -1.24 2.37
CA VAL A 249 12.68 -2.46 1.55
C VAL A 249 11.97 -2.28 0.21
N VAL A 250 11.11 -1.28 0.07
CA VAL A 250 10.38 -0.99 -1.16
C VAL A 250 11.26 -0.22 -2.16
N GLU A 251 10.82 -0.14 -3.41
CA GLU A 251 11.48 0.67 -4.43
C GLU A 251 11.54 2.15 -4.01
N HIS A 252 12.61 2.84 -4.41
CA HIS A 252 12.85 4.25 -4.08
C HIS A 252 11.66 5.19 -4.40
N CYS A 253 10.90 4.87 -5.45
CA CYS A 253 9.72 5.61 -5.90
C CYS A 253 8.46 5.37 -5.04
N ALA A 254 8.54 4.45 -4.08
CA ALA A 254 7.47 4.03 -3.18
C ALA A 254 7.85 4.10 -1.70
N GLU A 255 8.99 4.71 -1.34
CA GLU A 255 9.36 4.92 0.08
C GLU A 255 8.24 5.61 0.87
N LYS A 256 7.51 6.53 0.22
CA LYS A 256 6.25 7.10 0.72
C LYS A 256 5.09 6.68 -0.16
N ASN A 257 4.63 5.44 0.01
CA ASN A 257 3.62 4.78 -0.83
C ASN A 257 2.16 5.16 -0.51
N ALA A 258 1.88 6.41 -0.13
CA ALA A 258 0.52 6.84 0.17
C ALA A 258 -0.10 7.62 -1.01
N ARG A 259 -1.19 7.11 -1.59
CA ARG A 259 -1.96 7.86 -2.59
C ARG A 259 -2.57 9.11 -1.91
N PRO A 260 -2.57 10.28 -2.59
CA PRO A 260 -3.26 11.47 -2.09
C PRO A 260 -4.75 11.24 -1.84
N ILE A 261 -5.34 11.99 -0.91
CA ILE A 261 -6.79 11.96 -0.67
C ILE A 261 -7.57 12.34 -1.93
N GLN A 262 -8.63 11.60 -2.19
CA GLN A 262 -9.49 11.75 -3.35
C GLN A 262 -10.78 12.52 -2.99
N PRO A 263 -11.34 13.31 -3.92
CA PRO A 263 -12.52 14.10 -3.66
C PRO A 263 -13.74 13.22 -3.37
N LEU A 264 -14.61 13.65 -2.45
CA LEU A 264 -15.82 12.90 -2.11
C LEU A 264 -16.82 12.80 -3.27
N ASN A 265 -16.83 13.74 -4.22
CA ASN A 265 -17.71 13.74 -5.40
C ASN A 265 -19.20 13.50 -5.06
N GLY A 266 -19.70 14.12 -3.99
CA GLY A 266 -21.09 13.97 -3.56
C GLY A 266 -21.41 12.66 -2.82
N ARG A 267 -20.40 11.84 -2.47
CA ARG A 267 -20.56 10.75 -1.48
C ARG A 267 -21.00 11.37 -0.15
N GLN A 268 -22.30 11.31 0.13
CA GLN A 268 -22.88 11.95 1.32
C GLN A 268 -22.62 11.19 2.62
N VAL A 269 -22.15 9.93 2.57
CA VAL A 269 -22.22 9.07 3.76
C VAL A 269 -20.95 8.25 3.95
N VAL A 270 -20.09 8.73 4.84
CA VAL A 270 -19.24 7.84 5.64
C VAL A 270 -20.09 7.43 6.84
N GLN A 271 -20.43 6.15 6.94
CA GLN A 271 -21.19 5.66 8.08
C GLN A 271 -20.23 5.36 9.23
N LEU A 272 -20.57 5.76 10.45
CA LEU A 272 -19.83 5.40 11.66
C LEU A 272 -20.64 4.39 12.46
N TYR A 273 -20.04 3.24 12.76
CA TYR A 273 -20.58 2.30 13.74
C TYR A 273 -20.04 2.70 15.12
N ASP A 274 -20.94 3.09 16.03
CA ASP A 274 -20.61 3.37 17.43
C ASP A 274 -21.68 2.74 18.35
N PRO A 275 -21.40 1.61 19.01
CA PRO A 275 -22.39 0.94 19.85
C PRO A 275 -22.73 1.72 21.14
N ASN A 276 -21.92 2.72 21.49
CA ASN A 276 -22.14 3.62 22.63
C ASN A 276 -21.95 5.09 22.15
N PRO A 277 -22.95 5.67 21.46
CA PRO A 277 -22.84 6.97 20.81
C PRO A 277 -22.57 8.14 21.77
#